data_AF-A0A925XPM8-F1
#
_entry.id   AF-A0A925XPM8-F1
#
_cell.length_a   1.000
_cell.length_b   1.000
_cell.length_c   1.000
_cell.angle_alpha   90.00
_cell.angle_beta   90.00
_cell.angle_gamma   90.00
#
_symmetry.space_group_name_H-M   'P 1'
#
loop_
_entity.id
_entity.type
_entity.pdbx_description
1 polymer ?
#
loop_
_entity_poly.entity_id
_entity_poly.type
_entity_poly.pdbx_seq_one_letter_code
_entity_poly.pdbx_strand_id
1 'polypeptide(L)'
;LGMLEPFDLAGMAPNCERRTFSTVAQQSLLMMNNDFLVKQSEAFARRIEETSATEPSARIQRAWQLAYGRIPTEKESTRAIEFLTLQTAYFDEARAKLPEAERPKQTPPTTQALALLCQALLSSNAFLYVD
;
A
#
# COMPACT_ATOMS: atom_id res chain seq x y z
N LEU A 1 67.15 -7.82 7.58
CA LEU A 1 65.92 -7.02 7.48
C LEU A 1 65.22 -7.41 6.19
N GLY A 2 64.06 -8.07 6.29
CA GLY A 2 63.40 -8.74 5.18
C GLY A 2 62.50 -7.80 4.38
N MET A 3 62.54 -7.94 3.06
CA MET A 3 61.79 -7.21 2.01
C MET A 3 60.26 -7.17 2.18
N LEU A 4 59.70 -7.89 3.16
CA LEU A 4 58.26 -8.13 3.31
C LEU A 4 57.60 -7.34 4.46
N GLU A 5 58.39 -6.58 5.24
CA GLU A 5 57.90 -5.75 6.35
C GLU A 5 56.88 -4.63 5.97
N PRO A 6 56.84 -4.05 4.75
CA PRO A 6 55.88 -2.98 4.45
C PRO A 6 54.49 -3.50 4.02
N PHE A 7 54.30 -4.82 3.92
CA PHE A 7 53.04 -5.41 3.43
C PHE A 7 52.07 -5.87 4.54
N ASP A 8 52.45 -5.73 5.81
CA ASP A 8 51.64 -6.11 6.97
C ASP A 8 51.15 -4.88 7.78
N LEU A 9 51.08 -3.72 7.13
CA LEU A 9 50.47 -2.53 7.73
C LEU A 9 48.95 -2.67 7.69
N ALA A 10 48.31 -2.60 8.87
CA ALA A 10 46.87 -2.51 8.98
C ALA A 10 46.37 -1.31 8.16
N GLY A 11 45.56 -1.58 7.14
CA GLY A 11 44.91 -0.53 6.35
C GLY A 11 44.04 0.32 7.28
N MET A 12 44.43 1.58 7.48
CA MET A 12 43.59 2.58 8.16
C MET A 12 42.43 2.95 7.23
N ALA A 13 41.46 2.06 7.09
CA ALA A 13 40.14 2.44 6.63
C ALA A 13 39.47 3.16 7.81
N PRO A 14 39.31 4.51 7.79
CA PRO A 14 38.49 5.14 8.80
C PRO A 14 37.13 4.46 8.74
N ASN A 15 36.64 3.96 9.88
CA ASN A 15 35.28 3.45 9.97
C ASN A 15 34.36 4.54 9.43
N CYS A 16 33.78 4.32 8.25
CA CYS A 16 32.73 5.19 7.74
C CYS A 16 31.48 4.93 8.59
N GLU A 17 31.43 5.48 9.80
CA GLU A 17 30.31 5.34 10.73
C GLU A 17 29.08 6.17 10.29
N ARG A 18 29.20 6.90 9.18
CA ARG A 18 28.09 7.63 8.57
C ARG A 18 27.59 6.89 7.34
N ARG A 19 26.51 6.12 7.53
CA ARG A 19 25.68 5.61 6.44
C ARG A 19 25.30 6.79 5.56
N THR A 20 25.71 6.77 4.29
CA THR A 20 25.23 7.73 3.31
C THR A 20 23.74 7.47 3.13
N PHE A 21 22.89 8.40 3.61
CA PHE A 21 21.48 8.36 3.28
C PHE A 21 21.37 8.67 1.79
N SER A 22 21.23 7.63 0.98
CA SER A 22 20.78 7.79 -0.39
C SER A 22 19.28 8.11 -0.32
N THR A 23 18.93 9.38 -0.47
CA THR A 23 17.56 9.76 -0.80
C THR A 23 17.32 9.44 -2.27
N VAL A 24 17.27 8.14 -2.59
CA VAL A 24 16.65 7.70 -3.84
C VAL A 24 15.21 8.20 -3.77
N ALA A 25 14.83 9.04 -4.73
CA ALA A 25 13.47 9.58 -4.82
C ALA A 25 12.47 8.44 -4.58
N GLN A 26 11.59 8.61 -3.59
CA GLN A 26 10.75 7.54 -3.05
C GLN A 26 10.08 6.73 -4.17
N GLN A 27 10.39 5.43 -4.18
CA GLN A 27 9.72 4.38 -4.97
C GLN A 27 8.20 4.33 -4.76
N SER A 28 7.65 5.16 -3.85
CA SER A 28 6.22 5.36 -3.63
C SER A 28 5.45 5.76 -4.90
N LEU A 29 6.06 6.50 -5.83
CA LEU A 29 5.41 6.89 -7.09
C LEU A 29 5.34 5.73 -8.11
N LEU A 30 6.32 4.81 -8.05
CA LEU A 30 6.30 3.56 -8.82
C LEU A 30 5.24 2.62 -8.25
N MET A 31 5.12 2.51 -6.92
CA MET A 31 4.10 1.70 -6.25
C MET A 31 2.68 2.07 -6.70
N MET A 32 2.38 3.36 -6.82
CA MET A 32 1.03 3.84 -7.20
C MET A 32 0.62 3.48 -8.64
N ASN A 33 1.59 3.20 -9.53
CA ASN A 33 1.36 2.88 -10.95
C ASN A 33 1.86 1.47 -11.35
N ASN A 34 2.23 0.63 -10.38
CA ASN A 34 2.73 -0.71 -10.65
C ASN A 34 1.58 -1.72 -10.71
N ASP A 35 1.42 -2.39 -11.85
CA ASP A 35 0.44 -3.47 -12.07
C ASP A 35 0.50 -4.56 -10.99
N PHE A 36 1.68 -4.84 -10.44
CA PHE A 36 1.83 -5.77 -9.33
C PHE A 36 1.05 -5.27 -8.11
N LEU A 37 1.20 -4.00 -7.73
CA LEU A 37 0.53 -3.46 -6.55
C LEU A 37 -0.99 -3.40 -6.76
N VAL A 38 -1.45 -3.07 -7.97
CA VAL A 38 -2.88 -3.10 -8.32
C VAL A 38 -3.43 -4.52 -8.16
N LYS A 39 -2.74 -5.54 -8.68
CA LYS A 39 -3.17 -6.94 -8.51
C LYS A 39 -3.18 -7.36 -7.03
N GLN A 40 -2.19 -6.93 -6.25
CA GLN A 40 -2.16 -7.21 -4.82
C GLN A 40 -3.28 -6.50 -4.06
N SER A 41 -3.61 -5.25 -4.41
CA SER A 41 -4.69 -4.50 -3.75
C SER A 41 -6.06 -5.09 -4.07
N GLU A 42 -6.28 -5.57 -5.28
CA GLU A 42 -7.48 -6.33 -5.65
C GLU A 42 -7.59 -7.66 -4.88
N ALA A 43 -6.49 -8.42 -4.78
CA ALA A 43 -6.46 -9.66 -4.01
C ALA A 43 -6.70 -9.39 -2.52
N PHE A 44 -6.15 -8.29 -2.00
CA PHE A 44 -6.36 -7.88 -0.62
C PHE A 44 -7.81 -7.49 -0.36
N ALA A 45 -8.45 -6.74 -1.26
CA ALA A 45 -9.86 -6.40 -1.17
C ALA A 45 -10.75 -7.66 -1.16
N ARG A 46 -10.50 -8.62 -2.07
CA ARG A 46 -11.21 -9.91 -2.10
C ARG A 46 -11.09 -10.65 -0.76
N ARG A 47 -9.87 -10.73 -0.20
CA ARG A 47 -9.64 -11.34 1.11
C ARG A 47 -10.43 -10.65 2.23
N ILE A 48 -10.55 -9.33 2.20
CA ILE A 48 -11.35 -8.58 3.18
C ILE A 48 -12.83 -8.94 3.04
N GLU A 49 -13.36 -8.97 1.81
CA GLU A 49 -14.76 -9.33 1.56
C GLU A 49 -15.10 -10.76 1.99
N GLU A 50 -14.17 -11.71 1.84
CA GLU A 50 -14.35 -13.10 2.27
C GLU A 50 -14.23 -13.28 3.80
N THR A 51 -13.48 -12.41 4.48
CA THR A 51 -13.14 -12.60 5.92
C THR A 51 -13.82 -11.61 6.85
N SER A 52 -14.69 -10.73 6.35
CA SER A 52 -15.41 -9.74 7.17
C SER A 52 -16.89 -9.63 6.79
N ALA A 53 -17.68 -9.08 7.69
CA ALA A 53 -19.09 -8.80 7.43
C ALA A 53 -19.26 -7.75 6.31
N THR A 54 -20.45 -7.68 5.72
CA THR A 54 -20.77 -6.71 4.65
C THR A 54 -20.70 -5.26 5.11
N GLU A 55 -20.75 -5.01 6.42
CA GLU A 55 -20.67 -3.68 7.02
C GLU A 55 -19.35 -2.94 6.68
N PRO A 56 -19.40 -1.68 6.20
CA PRO A 56 -18.20 -0.90 5.85
C PRO A 56 -17.20 -0.77 7.01
N SER A 57 -17.70 -0.57 8.22
CA SER A 57 -16.87 -0.46 9.43
C SER A 57 -16.08 -1.74 9.71
N ALA A 58 -16.71 -2.90 9.55
CA ALA A 58 -16.06 -4.20 9.74
C ALA A 58 -14.96 -4.44 8.67
N ARG A 59 -15.24 -4.09 7.41
CA ARG A 59 -14.25 -4.17 6.32
C ARG A 59 -13.04 -3.26 6.57
N ILE A 60 -13.27 -2.04 7.03
CA ILE A 60 -12.20 -1.09 7.37
C ILE A 60 -11.35 -1.60 8.54
N GLN A 61 -11.98 -2.06 9.62
CA GLN A 61 -11.25 -2.64 10.75
C GLN A 61 -10.40 -3.82 10.30
N ARG A 62 -10.96 -4.70 9.47
CA ARG A 62 -10.23 -5.85 8.93
C ARG A 62 -9.06 -5.44 8.04
N ALA A 63 -9.25 -4.44 7.19
CA ALA A 63 -8.19 -3.89 6.34
C ALA A 63 -7.01 -3.36 7.18
N TRP A 64 -7.29 -2.58 8.23
CA TRP A 64 -6.25 -2.05 9.13
C TRP A 64 -5.53 -3.15 9.92
N GLN A 65 -6.26 -4.16 10.40
CA GLN A 65 -5.64 -5.29 11.10
C GLN A 65 -4.70 -6.07 10.18
N LEU A 66 -5.10 -6.28 8.93
CA LEU A 66 -4.30 -7.02 7.96
C LEU A 66 -3.11 -6.20 7.43
N ALA A 67 -3.27 -4.88 7.27
CA ALA A 67 -2.21 -4.01 6.78
C ALA A 67 -1.21 -3.59 7.87
N TYR A 68 -1.69 -3.20 9.05
CA TYR A 68 -0.89 -2.57 10.10
C TYR A 68 -0.87 -3.33 11.43
N GLY A 69 -1.58 -4.45 11.55
CA GLY A 69 -1.63 -5.23 12.80
C GLY A 69 -2.36 -4.56 13.97
N ARG A 70 -3.10 -3.47 13.73
CA ARG A 70 -3.86 -2.72 14.73
C ARG A 70 -5.26 -2.35 14.25
N ILE A 71 -6.11 -1.91 15.17
CA ILE A 71 -7.38 -1.29 14.81
C ILE A 71 -7.17 0.17 14.34
N PRO A 72 -8.03 0.67 13.43
CA PRO A 72 -8.03 2.08 13.05
C PRO A 72 -8.48 2.94 14.21
N THR A 73 -7.93 4.15 14.31
CA THR A 73 -8.49 5.20 15.16
C THR A 73 -9.84 5.67 14.62
N GLU A 74 -10.64 6.37 15.44
CA GLU A 74 -11.92 6.93 14.99
C GLU A 74 -11.72 7.87 13.78
N LYS A 75 -10.71 8.73 13.82
CA LYS A 75 -10.39 9.66 12.72
C LYS A 75 -9.96 8.95 11.43
N GLU A 76 -9.28 7.81 11.53
CA GLU A 76 -8.93 6.99 10.36
C GLU A 76 -10.16 6.28 9.81
N SER A 77 -11.00 5.72 10.69
CA SER A 77 -12.23 5.04 10.31
C SER A 77 -13.19 5.98 9.59
N THR A 78 -13.44 7.17 10.14
CA THR A 78 -14.32 8.16 9.51
C THR A 78 -13.83 8.56 8.12
N ARG A 79 -12.53 8.86 7.98
CA ARG A 79 -11.94 9.21 6.67
C ARG A 79 -12.00 8.04 5.68
N ALA A 80 -11.82 6.81 6.15
CA ALA A 80 -11.93 5.63 5.30
C ALA A 80 -13.36 5.38 4.82
N ILE A 81 -14.36 5.58 5.68
CA ILE A 81 -15.79 5.47 5.30
C ILE A 81 -16.14 6.56 4.28
N GLU A 82 -15.74 7.80 4.53
CA GLU A 82 -15.96 8.92 3.61
C GLU A 82 -15.31 8.63 2.25
N PHE A 83 -14.06 8.18 2.25
CA PHE A 83 -13.36 7.78 1.03
C PHE A 83 -14.10 6.68 0.26
N LEU A 84 -14.51 5.60 0.93
CA LEU A 84 -15.24 4.50 0.28
C LEU A 84 -16.56 4.98 -0.33
N THR A 85 -17.26 5.88 0.37
CA THR A 85 -18.53 6.45 -0.10
C THR A 85 -18.31 7.27 -1.37
N LEU A 86 -17.34 8.19 -1.36
CA LEU A 86 -17.00 9.03 -2.52
C LEU A 86 -16.55 8.21 -3.72
N GLN A 87 -15.67 7.22 -3.51
CA GLN A 87 -15.17 6.40 -4.61
C GLN A 87 -16.24 5.49 -5.19
N THR A 88 -17.11 4.92 -4.35
CA THR A 88 -18.24 4.10 -4.84
C THR A 88 -19.14 4.93 -5.74
N ALA A 89 -19.50 6.15 -5.30
CA ALA A 89 -20.32 7.07 -6.12
C ALA A 89 -19.62 7.44 -7.44
N TYR A 90 -18.32 7.73 -7.42
CA TYR A 90 -17.55 7.99 -8.63
C TYR A 90 -17.59 6.81 -9.62
N PHE A 91 -17.41 5.58 -9.13
CA PHE A 91 -17.46 4.38 -9.97
C PHE A 91 -18.87 4.08 -10.48
N ASP A 92 -19.91 4.35 -9.68
CA ASP A 92 -21.31 4.24 -10.12
C ASP A 92 -21.61 5.22 -11.25
N GLU A 93 -21.21 6.49 -11.12
CA GLU A 93 -21.36 7.49 -12.18
C GLU A 93 -20.57 7.16 -13.43
N ALA A 94 -19.31 6.72 -13.28
CA ALA A 94 -18.47 6.30 -14.41
C ALA A 94 -19.09 5.10 -15.13
N ARG A 95 -19.63 4.13 -14.38
CA ARG A 95 -20.33 2.96 -14.92
C ARG A 95 -21.63 3.33 -15.64
N ALA A 96 -22.36 4.33 -15.16
CA ALA A 96 -23.60 4.81 -15.78
C ALA A 96 -23.36 5.50 -17.14
N LYS A 97 -22.17 6.07 -17.36
CA LYS A 97 -21.78 6.72 -18.62
C LYS A 97 -21.37 5.73 -19.72
N LEU A 98 -21.09 4.47 -19.37
CA LEU A 98 -20.67 3.44 -20.33
C LEU A 98 -21.89 2.77 -21.00
N PRO A 99 -21.83 2.47 -22.31
CA PRO A 99 -22.82 1.63 -22.98
C PRO A 99 -23.01 0.31 -22.24
N GLU A 100 -24.24 -0.21 -22.18
CA GLU A 100 -24.55 -1.45 -21.46
C GLU A 100 -23.71 -2.65 -21.91
N ALA A 101 -23.32 -2.69 -23.19
CA ALA A 101 -22.44 -3.71 -23.75
C ALA A 101 -20.98 -3.62 -23.27
N GLU A 102 -20.52 -2.43 -22.85
CA GLU A 102 -19.15 -2.15 -22.40
C GLU A 102 -19.02 -2.08 -20.87
N ARG A 103 -20.15 -2.13 -20.13
CA ARG A 103 -20.12 -2.16 -18.66
C ARG A 103 -19.33 -3.40 -18.20
N PRO A 104 -18.23 -3.24 -17.44
CA PRO A 104 -17.42 -4.37 -17.01
C PRO A 104 -18.29 -5.34 -16.20
N LYS A 105 -18.33 -6.60 -16.64
CA LYS A 105 -19.18 -7.66 -16.05
C LYS A 105 -18.74 -8.13 -14.67
N GLN A 106 -17.58 -7.68 -14.16
CA GLN A 106 -16.79 -8.50 -13.24
C GLN A 106 -16.55 -7.91 -11.85
N THR A 107 -16.66 -6.59 -11.63
CA THR A 107 -16.34 -6.01 -10.32
C THR A 107 -17.37 -4.97 -9.87
N PRO A 108 -18.06 -5.17 -8.72
CA PRO A 108 -18.95 -4.16 -8.15
C PRO A 108 -18.20 -2.85 -7.86
N PRO A 109 -18.83 -1.69 -8.02
CA PRO A 109 -18.25 -0.38 -7.67
C PRO A 109 -17.72 -0.31 -6.22
N THR A 110 -18.41 -0.97 -5.29
CA THR A 110 -17.99 -1.10 -3.89
C THR A 110 -16.66 -1.86 -3.74
N THR A 111 -16.47 -2.94 -4.50
CA THR A 111 -15.23 -3.73 -4.50
C THR A 111 -14.09 -2.94 -5.17
N GLN A 112 -14.38 -2.14 -6.21
CA GLN A 112 -13.39 -1.25 -6.82
C GLN A 112 -12.92 -0.16 -5.84
N ALA A 113 -13.85 0.47 -5.11
CA ALA A 113 -13.52 1.43 -4.07
C ALA A 113 -12.67 0.80 -2.94
N LEU A 114 -12.99 -0.44 -2.55
CA LEU A 114 -12.22 -1.18 -1.55
C LEU A 114 -10.81 -1.53 -2.03
N ALA A 115 -10.64 -1.92 -3.30
CA ALA A 115 -9.32 -2.18 -3.89
C ALA A 115 -8.45 -0.91 -3.91
N LEU A 116 -9.04 0.26 -4.19
CA LEU A 116 -8.36 1.55 -4.10
C LEU A 116 -7.95 1.91 -2.67
N LEU A 117 -8.82 1.65 -1.69
CA LEU A 117 -8.46 1.82 -0.29
C LEU A 117 -7.28 0.90 0.08
N CYS A 118 -7.30 -0.37 -0.36
CA CYS A 118 -6.21 -1.31 -0.15
C CYS A 118 -4.90 -0.83 -0.79
N GLN A 119 -4.96 -0.28 -2.01
CA GLN A 119 -3.81 0.30 -2.67
C GLN A 119 -3.24 1.47 -1.86
N ALA A 120 -4.10 2.36 -1.36
CA ALA A 120 -3.69 3.47 -0.51
C ALA A 120 -3.00 2.96 0.77
N LEU A 121 -3.56 1.95 1.44
CA LEU A 121 -2.98 1.35 2.65
C LEU A 121 -1.60 0.74 2.38
N LEU A 122 -1.47 -0.09 1.34
CA LEU A 122 -0.21 -0.75 0.96
C LEU A 122 0.85 0.25 0.47
N SER A 123 0.43 1.42 -0.03
CA SER A 123 1.34 2.49 -0.46
C SER A 123 1.71 3.47 0.66
N SER A 124 1.13 3.33 1.85
CA SER A 124 1.35 4.25 2.96
C SER A 124 2.69 4.03 3.66
N ASN A 125 3.21 5.09 4.28
CA ASN A 125 4.42 4.98 5.10
C ASN A 125 4.28 3.97 6.24
N ALA A 126 3.09 3.88 6.86
CA ALA A 126 2.83 2.94 7.95
C ALA A 126 2.88 1.47 7.52
N PHE A 127 2.75 1.18 6.21
CA PHE A 127 2.96 -0.16 5.67
C PHE A 127 4.41 -0.39 5.27
N LEU A 128 5.03 0.62 4.64
CA LEU A 128 6.37 0.50 4.06
C LEU A 128 7.50 0.54 5.10
N TYR A 129 7.25 1.21 6.23
CA TYR A 129 8.25 1.40 7.27
C TYR A 129 7.69 0.89 8.60
N VAL A 130 8.48 0.04 9.26
CA VAL A 130 8.28 -0.32 10.66
C VAL A 130 9.01 0.76 11.46
N ASP A 131 8.27 1.61 12.16
CA ASP A 131 8.84 2.50 13.18
C ASP A 131 9.36 1.70 14.39
#